data_AF-A0A933ENR2-F1
#
_entry.id   AF-A0A933ENR2-F1
#
_cell.length_a   1.000
_cell.length_b   1.000
_cell.length_c   1.000
_cell.angle_alpha   90.00
_cell.angle_beta   90.00
_cell.angle_gamma   90.00
#
_symmetry.space_group_name_H-M   'P 1'
#
loop_
_entity.id
_entity.type
_entity.pdbx_description
1 polymer ?
#
loop_
_entity_poly.entity_id
_entity_poly.type
_entity_poly.pdbx_seq_one_letter_code
_entity_poly.pdbx_strand_id
1 'polypeptide(L)'
;MFDYEASRASAEVLSIRGKLIAETVAFARKGSQLPGVVRIALIGSLTTSKPDPKDADLLVTATDDADLAPLATLGRRLKGRAQGMNLGADIFLCDPRGNYLGRICNWKECGPGIRASCDALHCGRRHYLHDDFADIKLDRSLILAPPLELWPTFVARVPLPEDLRRALASDPSIGARSMEARGRGVKTVQEEKGDGLVFAAHNHHGADCGTPPAIDENVPSQYIGYFENSYGEQAIFVYERDSGRATLRMGDYGWDHPIQVVDGGAIGVVLTPAELLWLQACWLAATGR
;
A
#
# COMPACT_ATOMS: atom_id res chain seq x y z
N MET A 1 21.12 39.36 -34.41
CA MET A 1 22.11 38.26 -34.35
C MET A 1 22.45 37.99 -32.91
N PHE A 2 22.08 36.88 -32.30
CA PHE A 2 21.06 35.85 -32.54
C PHE A 2 21.15 35.04 -31.23
N ASP A 3 20.04 34.86 -30.53
CA ASP A 3 19.77 33.78 -29.57
C ASP A 3 20.96 33.16 -28.83
N TYR A 4 21.53 33.86 -27.83
CA TYR A 4 22.45 33.23 -26.87
C TYR A 4 21.92 33.20 -25.42
N GLU A 5 20.75 33.78 -25.17
CA GLU A 5 20.15 33.81 -23.83
C GLU A 5 18.89 32.93 -23.69
N ALA A 6 18.47 32.28 -24.77
CA ALA A 6 17.27 31.43 -24.80
C ALA A 6 17.54 29.91 -24.75
N SER A 7 18.78 29.45 -24.51
CA SER A 7 19.14 28.01 -24.52
C SER A 7 19.60 27.40 -23.19
N ARG A 8 19.61 28.16 -22.09
CA ARG A 8 19.72 27.57 -20.74
C ARG A 8 18.34 27.53 -20.10
N ALA A 9 17.47 26.69 -20.67
CA ALA A 9 16.36 26.14 -19.91
C ALA A 9 16.93 25.57 -18.60
N SER A 10 16.49 26.17 -17.50
CA SER A 10 16.89 25.89 -16.12
C SER A 10 16.97 24.39 -15.84
N ALA A 11 18.18 23.84 -15.79
CA ALA A 11 18.43 22.61 -15.04
C ALA A 11 18.40 23.02 -13.57
N GLU A 12 17.21 23.11 -12.98
CA GLU A 12 17.07 23.23 -11.53
C GLU A 12 17.90 22.11 -10.90
N VAL A 13 18.95 22.49 -10.17
CA VAL A 13 19.73 21.54 -9.39
C VAL A 13 18.76 20.96 -8.36
N LEU A 14 18.36 19.70 -8.58
CA LEU A 14 17.46 19.01 -7.67
C LEU A 14 18.00 19.12 -6.24
N SER A 15 17.12 19.48 -5.31
CA SER A 15 17.41 19.43 -3.88
C SER A 15 17.86 18.02 -3.48
N ILE A 16 18.56 17.89 -2.35
CA ILE A 16 18.97 16.57 -1.81
C ILE A 16 17.75 15.63 -1.71
N ARG A 17 16.63 16.14 -1.20
CA ARG A 17 15.34 15.43 -1.17
C ARG A 17 14.87 15.03 -2.57
N GLY A 18 14.90 15.96 -3.54
CA GLY A 18 14.51 15.68 -4.93
C GLY A 18 15.36 14.59 -5.58
N LYS A 19 16.68 14.57 -5.32
CA LYS A 19 17.57 13.49 -5.76
C LYS A 19 17.20 12.16 -5.12
N LEU A 20 16.96 12.12 -3.81
CA LEU A 20 16.56 10.89 -3.11
C LEU A 20 15.22 10.33 -3.64
N ILE A 21 14.25 11.21 -3.91
CA ILE A 21 12.98 10.85 -4.55
C ILE A 21 13.23 10.23 -5.93
N ALA A 22 14.07 10.86 -6.77
CA ALA A 22 14.38 10.34 -8.10
C ALA A 22 15.02 8.95 -8.06
N GLU A 23 15.93 8.70 -7.11
CA GLU A 23 16.53 7.37 -6.92
C GLU A 23 15.51 6.33 -6.42
N THR A 24 14.58 6.75 -5.55
CA THR A 24 13.49 5.90 -5.05
C THR A 24 12.55 5.49 -6.19
N VAL A 25 12.15 6.43 -7.05
CA VAL A 25 11.35 6.18 -8.26
C VAL A 25 12.09 5.24 -9.21
N ALA A 26 13.38 5.46 -9.43
CA ALA A 26 14.21 4.61 -10.28
C ALA A 26 14.37 3.17 -9.73
N PHE A 27 14.43 3.02 -8.39
CA PHE A 27 14.37 1.72 -7.73
C PHE A 27 13.03 1.05 -8.00
N ALA A 28 11.91 1.74 -7.74
CA ALA A 28 10.57 1.18 -7.89
C ALA A 28 10.32 0.67 -9.31
N ARG A 29 10.71 1.44 -10.33
CA ARG A 29 10.61 1.04 -11.74
C ARG A 29 11.39 -0.23 -12.07
N LYS A 30 12.61 -0.37 -11.55
CA LYS A 30 13.44 -1.56 -11.82
C LYS A 30 12.99 -2.75 -10.99
N GLY A 31 12.57 -2.51 -9.75
CA GLY A 31 12.07 -3.52 -8.83
C GLY A 31 10.77 -4.16 -9.31
N SER A 32 9.86 -3.37 -9.90
CA SER A 32 8.57 -3.87 -10.42
C SER A 32 8.70 -4.86 -11.57
N GLN A 33 9.88 -4.88 -12.22
CA GLN A 33 10.19 -5.80 -13.32
C GLN A 33 10.82 -7.11 -12.82
N LEU A 34 11.13 -7.23 -11.52
CA LEU A 34 11.76 -8.42 -10.97
C LEU A 34 10.72 -9.53 -10.74
N PRO A 35 10.97 -10.78 -11.19
CA PRO A 35 10.11 -11.91 -10.89
C PRO A 35 9.90 -12.09 -9.38
N GLY A 36 8.65 -12.37 -8.99
CA GLY A 36 8.27 -12.58 -7.60
C GLY A 36 8.10 -11.28 -6.78
N VAL A 37 8.46 -10.10 -7.29
CA VAL A 37 8.08 -8.82 -6.68
C VAL A 37 6.64 -8.49 -7.07
N VAL A 38 5.75 -8.42 -6.08
CA VAL A 38 4.31 -8.24 -6.32
C VAL A 38 3.80 -6.86 -5.90
N ARG A 39 4.49 -6.17 -4.99
CA ARG A 39 4.13 -4.82 -4.55
C ARG A 39 5.37 -4.02 -4.14
N ILE A 40 5.37 -2.73 -4.44
CA ILE A 40 6.37 -1.77 -3.96
C ILE A 40 5.64 -0.55 -3.42
N ALA A 41 5.94 -0.18 -2.18
CA ALA A 41 5.38 0.97 -1.51
C ALA A 41 6.49 1.85 -0.92
N LEU A 42 6.25 3.17 -0.93
CA LEU A 42 7.06 4.15 -0.24
C LEU A 42 6.46 4.39 1.14
N ILE A 43 7.30 4.31 2.18
CA ILE A 43 6.93 4.58 3.56
C ILE A 43 7.86 5.66 4.13
N GLY A 44 7.68 5.99 5.41
CA GLY A 44 8.59 6.87 6.12
C GLY A 44 8.55 8.32 5.67
N SER A 45 9.64 9.05 5.90
CA SER A 45 9.62 10.52 5.85
C SER A 45 9.44 11.12 4.45
N LEU A 46 9.73 10.37 3.39
CA LEU A 46 9.55 10.85 2.01
C LEU A 46 8.08 11.04 1.63
N THR A 47 7.15 10.31 2.25
CA THR A 47 5.70 10.50 2.05
C THR A 47 5.13 11.71 2.80
N THR A 48 5.98 12.49 3.47
CA THR A 48 5.61 13.67 4.24
C THR A 48 6.31 14.92 3.69
N SER A 49 5.82 16.11 4.03
CA SER A 49 6.42 17.40 3.65
C SER A 49 7.69 17.75 4.41
N LYS A 50 8.30 16.80 5.16
CA LYS A 50 9.55 17.04 5.89
C LYS A 50 10.67 17.41 4.90
N PRO A 51 11.31 18.59 5.05
CA PRO A 51 12.30 19.08 4.08
C PRO A 51 13.57 18.22 4.05
N ASP A 52 13.96 17.69 5.22
CA ASP A 52 15.18 16.89 5.40
C ASP A 52 14.82 15.43 5.73
N PRO A 53 14.53 14.59 4.72
CA PRO A 53 14.40 13.15 4.93
C PRO A 53 15.75 12.58 5.36
N LYS A 54 15.73 11.64 6.30
CA LYS A 54 16.96 10.96 6.75
C LYS A 54 17.30 9.78 5.85
N ASP A 55 16.27 9.07 5.42
CA ASP A 55 16.38 7.80 4.72
C ASP A 55 15.29 7.67 3.65
N ALA A 56 15.54 6.85 2.64
CA ALA A 56 14.51 6.34 1.74
C ALA A 56 14.02 4.97 2.25
N ASP A 57 12.78 4.93 2.72
CA ASP A 57 12.18 3.72 3.26
C ASP A 57 11.20 3.11 2.24
N LEU A 58 11.52 1.92 1.74
CA LEU A 58 10.68 1.21 0.78
C LEU A 58 10.20 -0.11 1.38
N LEU A 59 8.93 -0.42 1.21
CA LEU A 59 8.36 -1.72 1.51
C LEU A 59 8.16 -2.48 0.20
N VAL A 60 8.74 -3.68 0.11
CA VAL A 60 8.59 -4.58 -1.03
C VAL A 60 7.89 -5.85 -0.56
N THR A 61 6.82 -6.22 -1.27
CA THR A 61 6.18 -7.53 -1.10
C THR A 61 6.74 -8.48 -2.15
N ALA A 62 7.28 -9.61 -1.69
CA ALA A 62 7.89 -10.62 -2.55
C ALA A 62 7.34 -12.01 -2.24
N THR A 63 7.10 -12.83 -3.27
CA THR A 63 6.71 -14.24 -3.11
C THR A 63 7.82 -15.05 -2.45
N ASP A 64 7.48 -16.24 -1.92
CA ASP A 64 8.44 -17.08 -1.19
C ASP A 64 9.60 -17.57 -2.08
N ASP A 65 9.30 -17.82 -3.36
CA ASP A 65 10.24 -18.29 -4.38
C ASP A 65 11.04 -17.16 -5.07
N ALA A 66 10.73 -15.89 -4.76
CA ALA A 66 11.42 -14.77 -5.40
C ALA A 66 12.92 -14.77 -5.08
N ASP A 67 13.74 -14.72 -6.14
CA ASP A 67 15.18 -14.49 -6.03
C ASP A 67 15.44 -13.03 -5.59
N LEU A 68 15.99 -12.87 -4.39
CA LEU A 68 16.26 -11.56 -3.81
C LEU A 68 17.59 -10.96 -4.29
N ALA A 69 18.45 -11.69 -5.01
CA ALA A 69 19.75 -11.17 -5.42
C ALA A 69 19.68 -9.93 -6.36
N PRO A 70 18.78 -9.89 -7.36
CA PRO A 70 18.57 -8.68 -8.16
C PRO A 70 18.03 -7.53 -7.32
N LEU A 71 17.10 -7.80 -6.39
CA LEU A 71 16.54 -6.79 -5.50
C LEU A 71 17.59 -6.21 -4.55
N ALA A 72 18.46 -7.05 -3.98
CA ALA A 72 19.59 -6.63 -3.16
C ALA A 72 20.59 -5.78 -3.96
N THR A 73 20.78 -6.08 -5.25
CA THR A 73 21.61 -5.24 -6.12
C THR A 73 21.00 -3.86 -6.34
N LEU A 74 19.69 -3.77 -6.52
CA LEU A 74 18.97 -2.49 -6.59
C LEU A 74 19.04 -1.74 -5.26
N GLY A 75 18.83 -2.43 -4.14
CA GLY A 75 18.88 -1.85 -2.79
C GLY A 75 20.25 -1.27 -2.47
N ARG A 76 21.33 -2.01 -2.74
CA ARG A 76 22.71 -1.50 -2.59
C ARG A 76 23.00 -0.30 -3.48
N ARG A 77 22.48 -0.26 -4.71
CA ARG A 77 22.61 0.90 -5.60
C ARG A 77 21.91 2.13 -5.04
N LEU A 78 20.67 1.98 -4.56
CA LEU A 78 19.92 3.07 -3.92
C LEU A 78 20.66 3.56 -2.67
N LYS A 79 21.04 2.65 -1.77
CA LYS A 79 21.78 2.98 -0.55
C LYS A 79 23.11 3.67 -0.84
N GLY A 80 23.88 3.20 -1.81
CA GLY A 80 25.14 3.84 -2.20
C GLY A 80 24.95 5.27 -2.73
N ARG A 81 23.87 5.52 -3.49
CA ARG A 81 23.53 6.87 -3.95
C ARG A 81 23.03 7.77 -2.83
N ALA A 82 22.21 7.24 -1.92
CA ALA A 82 21.74 7.94 -0.73
C ALA A 82 22.91 8.32 0.20
N GLN A 83 23.84 7.39 0.43
CA GLN A 83 25.03 7.64 1.27
C GLN A 83 25.95 8.71 0.68
N GLY A 84 26.04 8.83 -0.65
CA GLY A 84 26.72 9.95 -1.30
C GLY A 84 26.12 11.32 -0.97
N MET A 85 24.91 11.36 -0.41
CA MET A 85 24.21 12.55 0.08
C MET A 85 24.09 12.60 1.62
N ASN A 86 24.83 11.73 2.34
CA ASN A 86 24.71 11.52 3.79
C ASN A 86 23.32 11.05 4.26
N LEU A 87 22.60 10.30 3.41
CA LEU A 87 21.29 9.72 3.71
C LEU A 87 21.34 8.20 3.71
N GLY A 88 20.39 7.56 4.39
CA GLY A 88 20.19 6.12 4.33
C GLY A 88 19.19 5.67 3.27
N ALA A 89 19.08 4.36 3.11
CA ALA A 89 17.99 3.72 2.39
C ALA A 89 17.79 2.32 2.96
N ASP A 90 16.56 2.00 3.32
CA ASP A 90 16.14 0.71 3.85
C ASP A 90 15.04 0.12 2.98
N ILE A 91 15.24 -1.14 2.58
CA ILE A 91 14.24 -1.91 1.83
C ILE A 91 13.72 -2.99 2.76
N PHE A 92 12.49 -2.80 3.23
CA PHE A 92 11.74 -3.74 4.05
C PHE A 92 11.06 -4.77 3.17
N LEU A 93 10.99 -6.02 3.64
CA LEU A 93 10.40 -7.15 2.94
C LEU A 93 9.21 -7.71 3.71
N CYS A 94 8.16 -8.03 2.98
CA CYS A 94 7.02 -8.79 3.47
C CYS A 94 6.59 -9.85 2.46
N ASP A 95 5.89 -10.87 2.96
CA ASP A 95 5.25 -11.88 2.11
C ASP A 95 3.88 -11.37 1.58
N PRO A 96 3.26 -12.06 0.61
CA PRO A 96 1.94 -11.68 0.08
C PRO A 96 0.80 -11.74 1.11
N ARG A 97 1.03 -12.36 2.28
CA ARG A 97 0.05 -12.45 3.38
C ARG A 97 0.20 -11.30 4.39
N GLY A 98 1.10 -10.35 4.11
CA GLY A 98 1.36 -9.19 4.96
C GLY A 98 2.22 -9.50 6.18
N ASN A 99 2.95 -10.61 6.18
CA ASN A 99 3.90 -10.92 7.25
C ASN A 99 5.24 -10.24 6.95
N TYR A 100 5.77 -9.51 7.94
CA TYR A 100 7.11 -8.93 7.85
C TYR A 100 8.16 -10.03 7.82
N LEU A 101 9.11 -9.96 6.89
CA LEU A 101 10.18 -10.93 6.71
C LEU A 101 11.54 -10.41 7.19
N GLY A 102 11.72 -9.10 7.29
CA GLY A 102 13.01 -8.44 7.55
C GLY A 102 13.32 -7.39 6.51
N ARG A 103 14.61 -7.13 6.27
CA ARG A 103 15.12 -6.20 5.26
C ARG A 103 15.91 -6.91 4.17
N ILE A 104 16.17 -6.21 3.07
CA ILE A 104 17.14 -6.65 2.10
C ILE A 104 18.56 -6.56 2.68
N CYS A 105 19.37 -7.59 2.46
CA CYS A 105 20.75 -7.59 2.92
C CYS A 105 21.61 -6.57 2.13
N ASN A 106 22.36 -5.76 2.87
CA ASN A 106 23.23 -4.71 2.32
C ASN A 106 24.59 -5.22 1.86
N TRP A 107 24.99 -6.44 2.25
CA TRP A 107 26.28 -7.00 1.89
C TRP A 107 26.28 -7.48 0.43
N LYS A 108 27.40 -7.26 -0.27
CA LYS A 108 27.57 -7.74 -1.65
C LYS A 108 27.63 -9.28 -1.69
N GLU A 109 28.39 -9.85 -0.77
CA GLU A 109 28.50 -11.29 -0.55
C GLU A 109 27.73 -11.62 0.74
N CYS A 110 26.68 -12.42 0.60
CA CYS A 110 25.80 -12.82 1.70
C CYS A 110 25.96 -14.32 1.94
N GLY A 111 26.12 -14.71 3.21
CA GLY A 111 26.22 -16.10 3.59
C GLY A 111 26.54 -16.24 5.08
N PRO A 112 26.21 -17.39 5.69
CA PRO A 112 26.51 -17.65 7.09
C PRO A 112 28.01 -17.51 7.36
N GLY A 113 28.38 -16.74 8.39
CA GLY A 113 29.78 -16.60 8.81
C GLY A 113 30.69 -15.77 7.89
N ILE A 114 30.21 -15.28 6.73
CA ILE A 114 31.02 -14.43 5.84
C ILE A 114 31.36 -13.08 6.49
N ARG A 115 30.41 -12.52 7.25
CA ARG A 115 30.57 -11.23 7.94
C ARG A 115 30.37 -11.43 9.43
N ALA A 116 31.42 -11.17 10.21
CA ALA A 116 31.36 -11.21 11.67
C ALA A 116 30.36 -10.20 12.25
N SER A 117 30.10 -9.09 11.52
CA SER A 117 29.13 -8.07 11.88
C SER A 117 27.71 -8.34 11.35
N CYS A 118 27.44 -9.53 10.80
CA CYS A 118 26.09 -9.88 10.39
C CYS A 118 25.29 -10.31 11.62
N ASP A 119 24.17 -9.65 11.84
CA ASP A 119 23.24 -9.81 12.94
C ASP A 119 21.93 -10.51 12.54
N ALA A 120 21.73 -10.80 11.25
CA ALA A 120 20.62 -11.61 10.75
C ALA A 120 20.48 -12.95 11.51
N LEU A 121 19.29 -13.22 12.04
CA LEU A 121 19.00 -14.41 12.82
C LEU A 121 19.18 -15.70 12.01
N HIS A 122 18.83 -15.67 10.73
CA HIS A 122 18.92 -16.83 9.83
C HIS A 122 19.62 -16.48 8.51
N CYS A 123 20.77 -15.78 8.59
CA CYS A 123 21.58 -15.43 7.41
C CYS A 123 21.78 -16.64 6.48
N GLY A 124 21.50 -16.46 5.20
CA GLY A 124 21.69 -17.49 4.18
C GLY A 124 20.56 -18.52 4.04
N ARG A 125 19.58 -18.57 4.96
CA ARG A 125 18.40 -19.45 4.83
C ARG A 125 17.57 -19.08 3.59
N ARG A 126 17.34 -17.78 3.41
CA ARG A 126 16.90 -17.18 2.16
C ARG A 126 17.96 -16.19 1.74
N HIS A 127 18.62 -16.44 0.63
CA HIS A 127 19.78 -15.65 0.21
C HIS A 127 19.40 -14.17 0.07
N TYR A 128 20.20 -13.27 0.67
CA TYR A 128 19.96 -11.83 0.78
C TYR A 128 18.74 -11.37 1.60
N LEU A 129 18.05 -12.25 2.32
CA LEU A 129 17.13 -11.83 3.38
C LEU A 129 17.92 -11.54 4.66
N HIS A 130 17.71 -10.36 5.24
CA HIS A 130 18.20 -9.99 6.56
C HIS A 130 17.02 -9.93 7.53
N ASP A 131 16.82 -10.99 8.30
CA ASP A 131 15.74 -11.13 9.28
C ASP A 131 16.14 -10.62 10.67
N ASP A 132 16.04 -9.31 10.85
CA ASP A 132 16.45 -8.54 12.02
C ASP A 132 15.27 -8.29 13.00
N PHE A 133 14.46 -9.32 13.22
CA PHE A 133 13.23 -9.20 14.03
C PHE A 133 13.44 -8.73 15.47
N ALA A 134 14.67 -8.84 15.98
CA ALA A 134 15.06 -8.36 17.30
C ALA A 134 15.24 -6.83 17.34
N ASP A 135 15.57 -6.22 16.20
CA ASP A 135 15.94 -4.80 16.11
C ASP A 135 14.82 -3.96 15.48
N ILE A 136 14.15 -4.51 14.46
CA ILE A 136 13.13 -3.79 13.70
C ILE A 136 11.92 -4.68 13.44
N LYS A 137 10.74 -4.13 13.70
CA LYS A 137 9.46 -4.72 13.31
C LYS A 137 8.56 -3.63 12.75
N LEU A 138 8.14 -3.78 11.50
CA LEU A 138 7.11 -2.93 10.93
C LEU A 138 5.74 -3.31 11.48
N ASP A 139 4.94 -2.30 11.76
CA ASP A 139 3.55 -2.50 12.16
C ASP A 139 2.75 -3.15 11.01
N ARG A 140 1.89 -4.12 11.35
CA ARG A 140 1.11 -4.85 10.35
C ARG A 140 0.18 -3.93 9.58
N SER A 141 -0.39 -2.90 10.22
CA SER A 141 -1.24 -1.91 9.54
C SER A 141 -0.45 -1.11 8.50
N LEU A 142 0.81 -0.76 8.78
CA LEU A 142 1.68 -0.08 7.83
C LEU A 142 2.02 -0.98 6.63
N ILE A 143 2.18 -2.28 6.86
CA ILE A 143 2.42 -3.25 5.78
C ILE A 143 1.17 -3.40 4.91
N LEU A 144 -0.01 -3.50 5.51
CA LEU A 144 -1.25 -3.71 4.77
C LEU A 144 -1.70 -2.45 4.03
N ALA A 145 -1.59 -1.28 4.66
CA ALA A 145 -2.03 0.00 4.13
C ALA A 145 -0.91 1.06 4.18
N PRO A 146 0.17 0.89 3.39
CA PRO A 146 1.27 1.87 3.37
C PRO A 146 0.79 3.24 2.86
N PRO A 147 1.43 4.35 3.26
CA PRO A 147 0.98 5.70 2.87
C PRO A 147 0.96 5.92 1.36
N LEU A 148 1.88 5.28 0.63
CA LEU A 148 1.96 5.36 -0.82
C LEU A 148 2.38 4.03 -1.43
N GLU A 149 1.49 3.41 -2.22
CA GLU A 149 1.84 2.31 -3.12
C GLU A 149 2.25 2.84 -4.48
N LEU A 150 3.38 2.35 -4.98
CA LEU A 150 3.96 2.73 -6.28
C LEU A 150 3.67 1.65 -7.35
N TRP A 151 3.55 0.39 -6.93
CA TRP A 151 3.32 -0.76 -7.79
C TRP A 151 2.58 -1.85 -7.02
N PRO A 152 1.62 -2.59 -7.61
CA PRO A 152 1.23 -2.63 -9.02
C PRO A 152 0.31 -1.48 -9.45
N THR A 153 -0.45 -0.95 -8.47
CA THR A 153 -1.34 0.18 -8.65
C THR A 153 -0.80 1.35 -7.86
N PHE A 154 -0.90 2.54 -8.43
CA PHE A 154 -0.57 3.75 -7.71
C PHE A 154 -1.70 4.09 -6.72
N VAL A 155 -1.42 4.01 -5.41
CA VAL A 155 -2.40 4.31 -4.36
C VAL A 155 -1.78 5.24 -3.33
N ALA A 156 -2.26 6.48 -3.27
CA ALA A 156 -1.87 7.44 -2.24
C ALA A 156 -2.95 7.49 -1.14
N ARG A 157 -2.56 7.16 0.10
CA ARG A 157 -3.43 7.22 1.29
C ARG A 157 -3.17 8.46 2.14
N VAL A 158 -2.15 9.23 1.79
CA VAL A 158 -1.79 10.51 2.43
C VAL A 158 -1.64 11.60 1.38
N PRO A 159 -1.84 12.88 1.75
CA PRO A 159 -1.52 14.00 0.87
C PRO A 159 -0.06 13.93 0.42
N LEU A 160 0.18 13.87 -0.89
CA LEU A 160 1.53 13.76 -1.42
C LEU A 160 2.21 15.13 -1.48
N PRO A 161 3.46 15.23 -0.98
CA PRO A 161 4.30 16.39 -1.24
C PRO A 161 4.44 16.66 -2.75
N GLU A 162 4.48 17.93 -3.10
CA GLU A 162 4.45 18.38 -4.49
C GLU A 162 5.67 17.90 -5.30
N ASP A 163 6.84 17.85 -4.68
CA ASP A 163 8.07 17.35 -5.30
C ASP A 163 7.99 15.85 -5.63
N LEU A 164 7.42 15.06 -4.71
CA LEU A 164 7.13 13.64 -4.91
C LEU A 164 6.11 13.45 -6.04
N ARG A 165 5.02 14.22 -6.03
CA ARG A 165 3.99 14.17 -7.09
C ARG A 165 4.59 14.43 -8.48
N ARG A 166 5.45 15.45 -8.62
CA ARG A 166 6.12 15.76 -9.90
C ARG A 166 7.05 14.65 -10.37
N ALA A 167 7.85 14.09 -9.47
CA ALA A 167 8.74 12.98 -9.80
C ALA A 167 7.98 11.74 -10.30
N LEU A 168 6.86 11.41 -9.64
CA LEU A 168 6.01 10.29 -10.01
C LEU A 168 5.28 10.51 -11.34
N ALA A 169 4.78 11.73 -11.58
CA ALA A 169 4.13 12.08 -12.85
C ALA A 169 5.07 11.97 -14.06
N SER A 170 6.39 12.09 -13.84
CA SER A 170 7.38 11.96 -14.91
C SER A 170 7.75 10.52 -15.27
N ASP A 171 7.29 9.51 -14.52
CA ASP A 171 7.59 8.10 -14.78
C ASP A 171 6.31 7.30 -15.06
N PRO A 172 5.96 7.04 -16.33
CA PRO A 172 4.73 6.35 -16.69
C PRO A 172 4.73 4.89 -16.25
N SER A 173 5.87 4.30 -15.87
CA SER A 173 5.92 2.90 -15.42
C SER A 173 5.35 2.67 -14.01
N ILE A 174 5.19 3.74 -13.23
CA ILE A 174 4.56 3.73 -11.91
C ILE A 174 3.04 3.84 -12.12
N GLY A 175 2.33 2.71 -11.94
CA GLY A 175 0.88 2.60 -12.18
C GLY A 175 0.46 2.08 -13.57
N ALA A 176 1.39 1.73 -14.47
CA ALA A 176 1.10 1.30 -15.85
C ALA A 176 0.67 -0.17 -16.02
N ARG A 177 -0.13 -0.72 -15.11
CA ARG A 177 -0.94 -1.92 -15.40
C ARG A 177 -2.43 -1.63 -15.55
N SER A 178 -2.79 -0.39 -15.90
CA SER A 178 -4.18 -0.01 -16.19
C SER A 178 -4.53 0.15 -17.68
N MET A 179 -3.56 0.17 -18.64
CA MET A 179 -3.92 0.55 -20.03
C MET A 179 -3.33 -0.22 -21.24
N GLU A 180 -2.39 -1.17 -21.12
CA GLU A 180 -1.74 -1.75 -22.32
C GLU A 180 -2.20 -3.15 -22.78
N ALA A 181 -3.32 -3.69 -22.28
CA ALA A 181 -3.86 -4.98 -22.75
C ALA A 181 -5.04 -4.86 -23.74
N ARG A 182 -5.21 -3.72 -24.43
CA ARG A 182 -6.24 -3.53 -25.47
C ARG A 182 -5.60 -3.21 -26.81
N GLY A 183 -5.05 -4.21 -27.48
CA GLY A 183 -4.73 -4.05 -28.90
C GLY A 183 -3.74 -5.03 -29.50
N ARG A 184 -4.17 -6.29 -29.71
CA ARG A 184 -4.10 -7.04 -30.99
C ARG A 184 -4.15 -8.53 -30.76
N GLY A 185 -5.01 -9.19 -31.53
CA GLY A 185 -4.97 -10.64 -31.75
C GLY A 185 -6.13 -11.38 -31.10
N VAL A 186 -7.30 -11.33 -31.76
CA VAL A 186 -8.38 -12.29 -31.53
C VAL A 186 -7.84 -13.71 -31.76
N LYS A 187 -7.78 -14.51 -30.69
CA LYS A 187 -8.12 -15.93 -30.73
C LYS A 187 -9.00 -16.22 -29.54
N THR A 188 -10.20 -16.68 -29.83
CA THR A 188 -11.23 -17.17 -28.93
C THR A 188 -10.62 -18.14 -27.92
N VAL A 189 -10.56 -17.71 -26.66
CA VAL A 189 -10.41 -18.59 -25.51
C VAL A 189 -11.59 -18.29 -24.60
N GLN A 190 -12.28 -19.35 -24.21
CA GLN A 190 -13.51 -19.31 -23.43
C GLN A 190 -13.29 -18.50 -22.14
N GLU A 191 -14.20 -17.55 -21.90
CA GLU A 191 -14.25 -16.75 -20.68
C GLU A 191 -14.50 -17.65 -19.47
N GLU A 192 -13.45 -17.95 -18.70
CA GLU A 192 -13.62 -18.23 -17.28
C GLU A 192 -13.71 -16.88 -16.56
N LYS A 193 -14.93 -16.57 -16.15
CA LYS A 193 -15.32 -15.41 -15.35
C LYS A 193 -14.60 -15.52 -14.00
N GLY A 194 -13.45 -14.86 -13.86
CA GLY A 194 -12.79 -14.72 -12.56
C GLY A 194 -13.73 -13.97 -11.61
N ASP A 195 -14.02 -14.58 -10.46
CA ASP A 195 -14.90 -14.01 -9.42
C ASP A 195 -14.38 -12.64 -9.00
N GLY A 196 -15.02 -11.57 -9.49
CA GLY A 196 -14.67 -10.16 -9.28
C GLY A 196 -14.75 -9.72 -7.82
N LEU A 197 -13.90 -10.27 -6.96
CA LEU A 197 -13.83 -9.96 -5.54
C LEU A 197 -12.89 -8.77 -5.34
N VAL A 198 -13.46 -7.59 -5.12
CA VAL A 198 -12.73 -6.36 -4.83
C VAL A 198 -12.41 -6.24 -3.32
N PHE A 199 -13.27 -6.79 -2.46
CA PHE A 199 -13.15 -6.71 -1.00
C PHE A 199 -13.90 -7.86 -0.31
N ALA A 200 -13.33 -8.43 0.77
CA ALA A 200 -14.00 -9.39 1.65
C ALA A 200 -13.71 -9.04 3.12
N ALA A 201 -14.77 -8.82 3.90
CA ALA A 201 -14.68 -8.70 5.35
C ALA A 201 -14.73 -10.10 5.99
N HIS A 202 -13.76 -10.43 6.84
CA HIS A 202 -13.75 -11.67 7.62
C HIS A 202 -14.15 -11.37 9.06
N ASN A 203 -14.90 -12.26 9.71
CA ASN A 203 -15.33 -12.05 11.09
C ASN A 203 -14.12 -12.01 12.03
N HIS A 204 -13.95 -10.91 12.76
CA HIS A 204 -12.92 -10.78 13.80
C HIS A 204 -13.46 -11.08 15.22
N HIS A 205 -14.77 -11.33 15.35
CA HIS A 205 -15.44 -11.60 16.62
C HIS A 205 -15.61 -13.10 16.88
N GLY A 206 -16.15 -13.44 18.05
CA GLY A 206 -16.47 -14.82 18.42
C GLY A 206 -17.39 -15.49 17.38
N ALA A 207 -17.30 -16.81 17.26
CA ALA A 207 -18.11 -17.56 16.28
C ALA A 207 -19.63 -17.43 16.53
N ASP A 208 -20.01 -17.07 17.76
CA ASP A 208 -21.36 -16.77 18.22
C ASP A 208 -21.91 -15.44 17.70
N CYS A 209 -21.06 -14.55 17.17
CA CYS A 209 -21.48 -13.28 16.55
C CYS A 209 -22.05 -13.44 15.12
N GLY A 210 -22.10 -14.68 14.60
CA GLY A 210 -22.63 -14.98 13.28
C GLY A 210 -21.62 -14.78 12.14
N THR A 211 -22.11 -14.81 10.90
CA THR A 211 -21.27 -14.62 9.70
C THR A 211 -21.48 -13.21 9.14
N PRO A 212 -20.43 -12.42 8.89
CA PRO A 212 -20.56 -11.16 8.20
C PRO A 212 -21.32 -11.34 6.90
N PRO A 213 -22.24 -10.43 6.54
CA PRO A 213 -23.00 -10.55 5.31
C PRO A 213 -22.05 -10.58 4.10
N ALA A 214 -22.29 -11.51 3.19
CA ALA A 214 -21.73 -11.41 1.85
C ALA A 214 -22.46 -10.27 1.12
N ILE A 215 -21.73 -9.22 0.76
CA ILE A 215 -22.29 -8.09 0.04
C ILE A 215 -21.86 -8.18 -1.42
N ASP A 216 -22.84 -8.21 -2.31
CA ASP A 216 -22.62 -8.20 -3.75
C ASP A 216 -22.66 -6.75 -4.26
N GLU A 217 -21.50 -6.21 -4.66
CA GLU A 217 -21.40 -4.86 -5.25
C GLU A 217 -22.13 -4.73 -6.60
N ASN A 218 -22.52 -5.85 -7.21
CA ASN A 218 -23.30 -5.86 -8.45
C ASN A 218 -24.78 -5.56 -8.20
N VAL A 219 -25.24 -5.49 -6.95
CA VAL A 219 -26.60 -5.03 -6.65
C VAL A 219 -26.67 -3.54 -6.99
N PRO A 220 -27.40 -3.16 -8.07
CA PRO A 220 -27.45 -1.77 -8.49
C PRO A 220 -28.08 -0.91 -7.39
N SER A 221 -27.79 0.40 -7.42
CA SER A 221 -28.44 1.37 -6.54
C SER A 221 -28.15 1.20 -5.04
N GLN A 222 -27.10 0.47 -4.64
CA GLN A 222 -26.64 0.43 -3.26
C GLN A 222 -25.41 1.31 -3.03
N TYR A 223 -25.35 1.95 -1.85
CA TYR A 223 -24.11 2.48 -1.30
C TYR A 223 -23.71 1.60 -0.12
N ILE A 224 -22.44 1.19 -0.09
CA ILE A 224 -21.90 0.29 0.93
C ILE A 224 -20.70 0.97 1.57
N GLY A 225 -20.66 0.95 2.91
CA GLY A 225 -19.52 1.37 3.69
C GLY A 225 -19.06 0.23 4.58
N TYR A 226 -17.75 0.02 4.69
CA TYR A 226 -17.13 -0.86 5.69
C TYR A 226 -16.26 -0.03 6.63
N PHE A 227 -16.24 -0.44 7.90
CA PHE A 227 -15.43 0.16 8.95
C PHE A 227 -14.82 -0.91 9.82
N GLU A 228 -13.57 -0.68 10.20
CA GLU A 228 -12.86 -1.42 11.23
C GLU A 228 -12.02 -0.45 12.05
N ASN A 229 -12.15 -0.49 13.37
CA ASN A 229 -11.37 0.37 14.27
C ASN A 229 -10.10 -0.33 14.79
N SER A 230 -9.30 0.37 15.59
CA SER A 230 -8.05 -0.16 16.15
C SER A 230 -8.24 -1.33 17.13
N TYR A 231 -9.46 -1.58 17.59
CA TYR A 231 -9.82 -2.70 18.45
C TYR A 231 -10.30 -3.92 17.66
N GLY A 232 -10.39 -3.80 16.32
CA GLY A 232 -10.88 -4.85 15.44
C GLY A 232 -12.41 -4.95 15.39
N GLU A 233 -13.13 -3.97 15.93
CA GLU A 233 -14.59 -3.91 15.84
C GLU A 233 -14.98 -3.54 14.41
N GLN A 234 -15.87 -4.34 13.83
CA GLN A 234 -16.23 -4.23 12.41
C GLN A 234 -17.67 -3.77 12.27
N ALA A 235 -17.91 -2.86 11.31
CA ALA A 235 -19.24 -2.39 10.97
C ALA A 235 -19.44 -2.29 9.44
N ILE A 236 -20.66 -2.59 9.00
CA ILE A 236 -21.09 -2.55 7.61
C ILE A 236 -22.34 -1.68 7.52
N PHE A 237 -22.25 -0.62 6.74
CA PHE A 237 -23.36 0.25 6.37
C PHE A 237 -23.83 -0.09 4.96
N VAL A 238 -25.14 -0.23 4.78
CA VAL A 238 -25.77 -0.40 3.47
C VAL A 238 -26.90 0.61 3.35
N TYR A 239 -26.91 1.38 2.26
CA TYR A 239 -27.98 2.27 1.88
C TYR A 239 -28.55 1.85 0.53
N GLU A 240 -29.84 1.52 0.51
CA GLU A 240 -30.60 1.20 -0.70
C GLU A 240 -31.20 2.48 -1.27
N ARG A 241 -30.70 2.97 -2.41
CA ARG A 241 -31.15 4.24 -2.99
C ARG A 241 -32.60 4.19 -3.46
N ASP A 242 -33.05 3.04 -3.95
CA ASP A 242 -34.40 2.88 -4.48
C ASP A 242 -35.47 2.94 -3.38
N SER A 243 -35.18 2.39 -2.20
CA SER A 243 -36.08 2.38 -1.05
C SER A 243 -35.81 3.52 -0.06
N GLY A 244 -34.65 4.18 -0.15
CA GLY A 244 -34.17 5.17 0.82
C GLY A 244 -33.81 4.59 2.18
N ARG A 245 -33.70 3.26 2.29
CA ARG A 245 -33.50 2.55 3.57
C ARG A 245 -32.02 2.35 3.86
N ALA A 246 -31.65 2.58 5.11
CA ALA A 246 -30.28 2.44 5.58
C ALA A 246 -30.20 1.43 6.72
N THR A 247 -29.21 0.53 6.67
CA THR A 247 -28.96 -0.46 7.72
C THR A 247 -27.49 -0.50 8.10
N LEU A 248 -27.24 -0.70 9.39
CA LEU A 248 -25.93 -0.91 9.99
C LEU A 248 -25.88 -2.34 10.55
N ARG A 249 -24.80 -3.07 10.30
CA ARG A 249 -24.52 -4.36 10.95
C ARG A 249 -23.16 -4.25 11.62
N MET A 250 -23.06 -4.72 12.86
CA MET A 250 -21.81 -4.65 13.63
C MET A 250 -21.47 -6.05 14.15
N GLY A 251 -20.17 -6.37 14.20
CA GLY A 251 -19.72 -7.69 14.60
C GLY A 251 -19.97 -7.97 16.08
N ASP A 252 -19.76 -6.99 16.95
CA ASP A 252 -20.03 -7.06 18.39
C ASP A 252 -21.53 -7.06 18.75
N TYR A 253 -22.37 -6.50 17.87
CA TYR A 253 -23.83 -6.53 17.97
C TYR A 253 -24.47 -7.78 17.32
N GLY A 254 -23.64 -8.62 16.69
CA GLY A 254 -24.07 -9.78 15.92
C GLY A 254 -24.47 -9.41 14.49
N TRP A 255 -23.81 -10.06 13.53
CA TRP A 255 -23.97 -9.76 12.09
C TRP A 255 -25.40 -9.95 11.57
N ASP A 256 -26.16 -10.84 12.19
CA ASP A 256 -27.52 -11.21 11.81
C ASP A 256 -28.59 -10.22 12.30
N HIS A 257 -28.20 -9.19 13.06
CA HIS A 257 -29.09 -8.18 13.62
C HIS A 257 -28.88 -6.81 12.95
N PRO A 258 -29.49 -6.55 11.78
CA PRO A 258 -29.38 -5.25 11.13
C PRO A 258 -30.08 -4.17 11.96
N ILE A 259 -29.35 -3.10 12.24
CA ILE A 259 -29.80 -1.91 12.96
C ILE A 259 -30.27 -0.88 11.93
N GLN A 260 -31.42 -0.25 12.18
CA GLN A 260 -31.91 0.82 11.32
C GLN A 260 -31.09 2.10 11.53
N VAL A 261 -30.71 2.74 10.41
CA VAL A 261 -30.03 4.05 10.43
C VAL A 261 -30.99 5.14 9.94
N VAL A 262 -31.07 6.23 10.69
CA VAL A 262 -31.89 7.41 10.37
C VAL A 262 -31.06 8.65 10.66
N ASP A 263 -30.96 9.56 9.68
CA ASP A 263 -30.23 10.83 9.80
C ASP A 263 -28.78 10.68 10.32
N GLY A 264 -28.11 9.60 9.88
CA GLY A 264 -26.73 9.29 10.28
C GLY A 264 -26.58 8.72 11.70
N GLY A 265 -27.69 8.40 12.38
CA GLY A 265 -27.70 7.73 13.68
C GLY A 265 -28.24 6.31 13.61
N ALA A 266 -27.66 5.40 14.40
CA ALA A 266 -28.15 4.03 14.57
C ALA A 266 -29.16 3.96 15.73
N ILE A 267 -30.37 3.47 15.47
CA ILE A 267 -31.43 3.43 16.48
C ILE A 267 -31.16 2.32 17.49
N GLY A 268 -31.14 2.67 18.79
CA GLY A 268 -31.06 1.68 19.88
C GLY A 268 -29.65 1.14 20.16
N VAL A 269 -28.62 1.74 19.56
CA VAL A 269 -27.21 1.35 19.75
C VAL A 269 -26.39 2.56 20.14
N VAL A 270 -25.50 2.39 21.12
CA VAL A 270 -24.54 3.42 21.52
C VAL A 270 -23.26 3.20 20.73
N LEU A 271 -22.92 4.17 19.90
CA LEU A 271 -21.70 4.15 19.09
C LEU A 271 -20.60 4.97 19.77
N THR A 272 -19.36 4.52 19.63
CA THR A 272 -18.19 5.34 19.95
C THR A 272 -18.12 6.58 19.04
N PRO A 273 -17.37 7.63 19.41
CA PRO A 273 -17.23 8.82 18.57
C PRO A 273 -16.70 8.52 17.16
N ALA A 274 -15.81 7.53 17.01
CA ALA A 274 -15.24 7.14 15.72
C ALA A 274 -16.28 6.46 14.82
N GLU A 275 -17.05 5.53 15.37
CA GLU A 275 -18.12 4.82 14.66
C GLU A 275 -19.24 5.78 14.25
N LEU A 276 -19.64 6.69 15.15
CA LEU A 276 -20.66 7.68 14.83
C LEU A 276 -20.20 8.62 13.71
N LEU A 277 -18.97 9.10 13.76
CA LEU A 277 -18.40 9.97 12.72
C LEU A 277 -18.36 9.26 11.36
N TRP A 278 -17.93 8.00 11.34
CA TRP A 278 -17.93 7.19 10.13
C TRP A 278 -19.34 6.94 9.59
N LEU A 279 -20.30 6.62 10.47
CA LEU A 279 -21.69 6.39 10.07
C LEU A 279 -22.31 7.66 9.48
N GLN A 280 -22.05 8.81 10.08
CA GLN A 280 -22.48 10.10 9.55
C GLN A 280 -21.86 10.36 8.18
N ALA A 281 -20.55 10.13 7.99
CA ALA A 281 -19.91 10.28 6.69
C ALA A 281 -20.54 9.37 5.62
N CYS A 282 -20.84 8.12 5.97
CA CYS A 282 -21.55 7.19 5.07
C CYS A 282 -22.95 7.70 4.71
N TRP A 283 -23.70 8.21 5.69
CA TRP A 283 -25.02 8.78 5.48
C TRP A 283 -24.99 9.99 4.54
N LEU A 284 -24.07 10.94 4.78
CA LEU A 284 -23.88 12.12 3.93
C LEU A 284 -23.53 11.69 2.49
N ALA A 285 -22.61 10.75 2.33
CA ALA A 285 -22.19 10.25 1.02
C ALA A 285 -23.30 9.48 0.28
N ALA A 286 -24.12 8.73 1.01
CA ALA A 286 -25.22 7.96 0.43
C ALA A 286 -26.40 8.85 0.03
N THR A 287 -26.75 9.85 0.84
CA THR A 287 -27.96 10.68 0.67
C THR A 287 -27.70 12.02 -0.03
N GLY A 288 -26.45 12.50 -0.05
CA GLY A 288 -26.09 13.81 -0.60
C GLY A 288 -26.63 14.99 0.23
N ARG A 289 -26.96 14.76 1.50
CA ARG A 289 -27.49 15.74 2.46
C ARG A 289 -26.57 15.83 3.65
#